data_AF-A0A1I8M1K7-F1
#
_entry.id   AF-A0A1I8M1K7-F1
#
_cell.length_a   1.000
_cell.length_b   1.000
_cell.length_c   1.000
_cell.angle_alpha   90.00
_cell.angle_beta   90.00
_cell.angle_gamma   90.00
#
_symmetry.space_group_name_H-M   'P 1'
#
loop_
_entity.id
_entity.type
_entity.pdbx_description
1 polymer ?
#
loop_
_entity_poly.entity_id
_entity_poly.type
_entity_poly.pdbx_seq_one_letter_code
_entity_poly.pdbx_strand_id
1 'polypeptide(L)'
;MSRKIKYVYSDYLLAQADKNPAVKGRASLTHNLIKSYGLLSHMERIRPVVANSGDLKAFHNADYVKQLNNYEDLSKEDKKIQDNSYRDDDDHEEDLEDCLLSDCHGLCYDCPPWRGVKDYVYAIAGATMTACDTVCKSKDSNDIVINWCGGWHHAQKGRAAGFCYVNDIVLGILVLTTKFRRILYVDLDNHHGDGVEEAFASTRRVFCLSFHQMECGYYPGSGSCKDMGRDNGLGYTVNFPYKRGITGDKYKTCFKRIFSAVYKAFKPNVCVVQCGADVIVGDPLGGSNLIPQDLIECIRVILDYPVPCVFLGGGGYSLANSSRYWCQLTAELCDETLEDDVPSDNENFLKYGPDYSLNISAMPTLRDENCEDDLEQQCRTIEEHLVLYQTHAI
;
A
#
# COMPACT_ATOMS: atom_id res chain seq x y z
N MET A 1 20.45 -18.92 6.75
CA MET A 1 19.47 -19.00 7.86
C MET A 1 18.10 -18.95 7.21
N SER A 2 17.22 -19.91 7.50
CA SER A 2 15.84 -19.91 6.97
C SER A 2 15.08 -18.70 7.52
N ARG A 3 14.36 -17.98 6.66
CA ARG A 3 13.52 -16.84 7.04
C ARG A 3 12.25 -17.35 7.70
N LYS A 4 11.87 -16.77 8.83
CA LYS A 4 10.55 -17.04 9.41
C LYS A 4 9.53 -16.12 8.77
N ILE A 5 8.48 -16.71 8.22
CA ILE A 5 7.39 -15.99 7.58
C ILE A 5 6.23 -15.91 8.56
N LYS A 6 5.73 -14.70 8.77
CA LYS A 6 4.62 -14.41 9.67
C LYS A 6 3.49 -13.75 8.89
N TYR A 7 2.26 -14.15 9.15
CA TYR A 7 1.09 -13.65 8.44
C TYR A 7 0.09 -13.03 9.43
N VAL A 8 -0.15 -11.73 9.28
CA VAL A 8 -1.08 -10.99 10.15
C VAL A 8 -2.51 -11.30 9.75
N TYR A 9 -3.24 -11.95 10.64
CA TYR A 9 -4.58 -12.42 10.34
C TYR A 9 -5.49 -12.61 11.56
N SER A 10 -6.72 -12.10 11.41
CA SER A 10 -7.88 -12.48 12.23
C SER A 10 -9.16 -12.37 11.40
N ASP A 11 -10.19 -13.13 11.78
CA ASP A 11 -11.51 -13.04 11.14
C ASP A 11 -12.07 -11.61 11.19
N TYR A 12 -11.83 -10.91 12.30
CA TYR A 12 -12.20 -9.51 12.45
C TYR A 12 -11.49 -8.61 11.44
N LEU A 13 -10.16 -8.72 11.31
CA LEU A 13 -9.38 -7.95 10.32
C LEU A 13 -9.91 -8.21 8.91
N LEU A 14 -10.09 -9.48 8.55
CA LEU A 14 -10.56 -9.88 7.22
C LEU A 14 -11.94 -9.28 6.92
N ALA A 15 -12.87 -9.41 7.87
CA ALA A 15 -14.23 -8.89 7.75
C ALA A 15 -14.29 -7.36 7.67
N GLN A 16 -13.37 -6.64 8.31
CA GLN A 16 -13.30 -5.18 8.17
C GLN A 16 -12.64 -4.77 6.85
N ALA A 17 -11.52 -5.41 6.47
CA ALA A 17 -10.82 -5.12 5.23
C ALA A 17 -11.70 -5.27 3.99
N ASP A 18 -12.60 -6.26 4.00
CA ASP A 18 -13.57 -6.49 2.93
C ASP A 18 -14.66 -5.43 2.78
N LYS A 19 -14.77 -4.47 3.72
CA LYS A 19 -15.78 -3.42 3.67
C LYS A 19 -15.34 -2.16 2.93
N ASN A 20 -14.04 -2.00 2.59
CA ASN A 20 -13.60 -0.86 1.80
C ASN A 20 -14.40 -0.82 0.47
N PRO A 21 -15.16 0.27 0.19
CA PRO A 21 -16.01 0.35 -0.99
C PRO A 21 -15.29 0.11 -2.32
N ALA A 22 -14.02 0.50 -2.42
CA ALA A 22 -13.23 0.37 -3.64
C ALA A 22 -12.84 -1.08 -3.96
N VAL A 23 -12.75 -1.95 -2.95
CA VAL A 23 -12.16 -3.30 -3.07
C VAL A 23 -12.93 -4.35 -2.27
N LYS A 24 -14.27 -4.22 -2.25
CA LYS A 24 -15.15 -5.05 -1.42
C LYS A 24 -14.93 -6.55 -1.65
N GLY A 25 -14.66 -7.30 -0.59
CA GLY A 25 -14.43 -8.75 -0.65
C GLY A 25 -13.06 -9.19 -1.17
N ARG A 26 -12.13 -8.26 -1.45
CA ARG A 26 -10.78 -8.57 -1.94
C ARG A 26 -9.93 -9.29 -0.90
N ALA A 27 -10.03 -8.91 0.37
CA ALA A 27 -9.19 -9.48 1.41
C ALA A 27 -9.53 -10.97 1.64
N SER A 28 -10.83 -11.30 1.73
CA SER A 28 -11.27 -12.71 1.81
C SER A 28 -10.86 -13.50 0.58
N LEU A 29 -10.98 -12.93 -0.62
CA LEU A 29 -10.59 -13.60 -1.86
C LEU A 29 -9.10 -14.01 -1.83
N THR A 30 -8.23 -13.07 -1.46
CA THR A 30 -6.79 -13.35 -1.31
C THR A 30 -6.50 -14.37 -0.22
N HIS A 31 -7.11 -14.23 0.96
CA HIS A 31 -6.91 -15.17 2.05
C HIS A 31 -7.34 -16.59 1.68
N ASN A 32 -8.50 -16.73 1.04
CA ASN A 32 -9.03 -18.01 0.61
C ASN A 32 -8.13 -18.67 -0.45
N LEU A 33 -7.57 -17.89 -1.38
CA LEU A 33 -6.61 -18.43 -2.35
C LEU A 33 -5.33 -18.94 -1.69
N ILE A 34 -4.72 -18.14 -0.82
CA ILE A 34 -3.54 -18.53 -0.02
C ILE A 34 -3.83 -19.81 0.79
N LYS A 35 -5.03 -19.90 1.39
CA LYS A 35 -5.49 -21.08 2.14
C LYS A 35 -5.62 -22.32 1.25
N SER A 36 -6.24 -22.19 0.08
CA SER A 36 -6.44 -23.30 -0.86
C SER A 36 -5.14 -23.89 -1.39
N TYR A 37 -4.11 -23.05 -1.58
CA TYR A 37 -2.76 -23.53 -1.93
C TYR A 37 -1.96 -24.07 -0.75
N GLY A 38 -2.53 -24.17 0.46
CA GLY A 38 -1.86 -24.75 1.63
C GLY A 38 -0.78 -23.88 2.28
N LEU A 39 -0.56 -22.67 1.78
CA LEU A 39 0.52 -21.76 2.19
C LEU A 39 0.43 -21.33 3.66
N LEU A 40 -0.78 -21.36 4.26
CA LEU A 40 -0.95 -21.02 5.68
C LEU A 40 -0.14 -21.92 6.62
N SER A 41 0.20 -23.15 6.21
CA SER A 41 1.00 -24.06 7.02
C SER A 41 2.49 -23.71 7.06
N HIS A 42 2.96 -22.86 6.15
CA HIS A 42 4.35 -22.39 6.04
C HIS A 42 4.58 -21.07 6.78
N MET A 43 3.54 -20.51 7.40
CA MET A 43 3.57 -19.19 8.05
C MET A 43 3.09 -19.26 9.50
N GLU A 44 3.73 -18.49 10.37
CA GLU A 44 3.23 -18.26 11.73
C GLU A 44 2.13 -17.19 11.70
N ARG A 45 0.92 -17.55 12.16
CA ARG A 45 -0.19 -16.60 12.27
C ARG A 45 0.05 -15.61 13.41
N ILE A 46 0.02 -14.31 13.09
CA ILE A 46 0.05 -13.22 14.07
C ILE A 46 -1.35 -12.61 14.18
N ARG A 47 -1.92 -12.61 15.37
CA ARG A 47 -3.22 -11.98 15.61
C ARG A 47 -3.03 -10.47 15.78
N PRO A 48 -3.64 -9.62 14.93
CA PRO A 48 -3.51 -8.17 15.05
C PRO A 48 -4.22 -7.65 16.31
N VAL A 49 -3.62 -6.64 16.95
CA VAL A 49 -4.28 -5.79 17.95
C VAL A 49 -4.99 -4.67 17.20
N VAL A 50 -6.24 -4.40 17.56
CA VAL A 50 -7.00 -3.27 16.97
C VAL A 50 -6.44 -1.98 17.55
N ALA A 51 -6.17 -1.00 16.68
CA ALA A 51 -5.67 0.30 17.11
C ALA A 51 -6.71 1.04 17.97
N ASN A 52 -6.24 1.97 18.79
CA ASN A 52 -7.08 2.91 19.54
C ASN A 52 -6.95 4.34 18.99
N SER A 53 -7.77 5.27 19.49
CA SER A 53 -7.76 6.67 19.01
C SER A 53 -6.42 7.37 19.20
N GLY A 54 -5.69 7.05 20.27
CA GLY A 54 -4.34 7.56 20.50
C GLY A 54 -3.34 7.08 19.46
N ASP A 55 -3.45 5.83 19.02
CA ASP A 55 -2.59 5.26 17.98
C ASP A 55 -2.77 6.02 16.66
N LEU A 56 -4.01 6.22 16.20
CA LEU A 56 -4.29 6.99 14.99
C LEU A 56 -3.77 8.42 15.10
N LYS A 57 -3.93 9.05 16.27
CA LYS A 57 -3.47 10.42 16.55
C LYS A 57 -1.94 10.55 16.64
N ALA A 58 -1.18 9.45 16.62
CA ALA A 58 0.27 9.51 16.50
C ALA A 58 0.72 10.13 15.17
N PHE A 59 -0.11 10.00 14.13
CA PHE A 59 0.09 10.67 12.84
C PHE A 59 -1.06 11.61 12.51
N HIS A 60 -2.30 11.10 12.54
CA HIS A 60 -3.45 11.83 12.05
C HIS A 60 -3.89 12.96 13.00
N ASN A 61 -4.39 14.07 12.43
CA ASN A 61 -4.91 15.18 13.21
C ASN A 61 -6.12 14.75 14.06
N ALA A 62 -6.24 15.32 15.26
CA ALA A 62 -7.30 14.95 16.20
C ALA A 62 -8.72 15.18 15.63
N ASP A 63 -8.91 16.28 14.88
CA ASP A 63 -10.19 16.62 14.25
C ASP A 63 -10.55 15.63 13.15
N TYR A 64 -9.58 15.21 12.33
CA TYR A 64 -9.80 14.18 11.31
C TYR A 64 -10.21 12.83 11.94
N VAL A 65 -9.52 12.41 13.01
CA VAL A 65 -9.88 11.19 13.75
C VAL A 65 -11.27 11.32 14.39
N LYS A 66 -11.65 12.50 14.86
CA LYS A 66 -13.01 12.76 15.36
C LYS A 66 -14.04 12.58 14.25
N GLN A 67 -13.80 13.11 13.06
CA GLN A 67 -14.72 12.96 11.92
C GLN A 67 -14.91 11.50 11.50
N LEU A 68 -13.81 10.73 11.39
CA LEU A 68 -13.89 9.29 11.12
C LEU A 68 -14.71 8.51 12.17
N ASN A 69 -14.66 8.95 13.44
CA ASN A 69 -15.46 8.32 14.51
C ASN A 69 -16.93 8.73 14.46
N ASN A 70 -17.23 9.97 14.07
CA ASN A 70 -18.57 10.55 14.10
C ASN A 70 -19.46 10.08 12.95
N TYR A 71 -18.89 9.59 11.84
CA TYR A 71 -19.69 9.17 10.69
C TYR A 71 -20.65 8.00 11.00
N GLU A 72 -20.43 7.25 12.08
CA GLU A 72 -21.40 6.26 12.57
C GLU A 72 -22.70 6.90 13.11
N ASP A 73 -22.67 8.17 13.53
CA ASP A 73 -23.78 8.87 14.18
C ASP A 73 -24.63 9.73 13.24
N LEU A 74 -24.12 10.23 12.11
CA LEU A 74 -24.87 11.07 11.17
C LEU A 74 -26.08 10.37 10.53
N SER A 75 -26.04 9.03 10.43
CA SER A 75 -27.19 8.22 9.96
C SER A 75 -28.41 8.24 10.89
N LYS A 76 -28.27 8.76 12.12
CA LYS A 76 -29.41 8.97 13.03
C LYS A 76 -30.13 10.30 12.75
N GLU A 77 -29.47 11.26 12.12
CA GLU A 77 -30.07 12.55 11.74
C GLU A 77 -30.77 12.46 10.39
N ASP A 78 -30.26 11.66 9.45
CA ASP A 78 -30.93 11.39 8.16
C ASP A 78 -32.33 10.76 8.29
N LYS A 79 -32.62 10.13 9.43
CA LYS A 79 -33.97 9.60 9.72
C LYS A 79 -34.99 10.67 10.14
N LYS A 80 -34.56 11.91 10.45
CA LYS A 80 -35.48 13.04 10.68
C LYS A 80 -35.82 13.80 9.41
N ILE A 81 -35.02 13.69 8.35
CA ILE A 81 -35.22 14.46 7.11
C ILE A 81 -36.31 13.85 6.23
N GLN A 82 -36.60 12.56 6.35
CA GLN A 82 -37.64 11.90 5.53
C GLN A 82 -39.10 12.12 5.99
N ASP A 83 -39.36 12.84 7.10
CA ASP A 83 -40.73 12.99 7.64
C ASP A 83 -41.26 14.44 7.66
N ASN A 84 -40.53 15.42 7.11
CA ASN A 84 -40.99 16.81 7.04
C ASN A 84 -41.10 17.30 5.59
N SER A 85 -42.12 16.81 4.87
CA SER A 85 -42.72 17.60 3.81
C SER A 85 -43.35 18.86 4.42
N TYR A 86 -42.96 20.04 3.92
CA TYR A 86 -43.53 21.37 4.16
C TYR A 86 -43.16 22.05 5.51
N ARG A 87 -42.03 22.76 5.58
CA ARG A 87 -41.90 24.02 6.36
C ARG A 87 -40.90 24.98 5.71
N ASP A 88 -41.28 26.25 5.73
CA ASP A 88 -40.64 27.43 5.15
C ASP A 88 -39.24 27.74 5.70
N ASP A 89 -38.51 28.53 4.91
CA ASP A 89 -37.21 29.19 5.10
C ASP A 89 -36.91 29.66 6.56
N ASP A 90 -35.73 29.28 7.11
CA ASP A 90 -34.72 30.18 7.74
C ASP A 90 -33.59 29.49 8.57
N ASP A 91 -33.46 28.15 8.63
CA ASP A 91 -32.45 27.49 9.50
C ASP A 91 -31.49 26.52 8.76
N HIS A 92 -30.74 26.98 7.74
CA HIS A 92 -29.81 26.13 6.96
C HIS A 92 -28.30 26.33 7.22
N GLU A 93 -27.89 27.05 8.28
CA GLU A 93 -26.45 27.27 8.51
C GLU A 93 -25.69 26.03 9.05
N GLU A 94 -26.31 25.17 9.86
CA GLU A 94 -25.61 23.99 10.44
C GLU A 94 -25.39 22.84 9.42
N ASP A 95 -26.36 22.56 8.53
CA ASP A 95 -26.26 21.49 7.52
C ASP A 95 -25.21 21.79 6.43
N LEU A 96 -24.98 23.07 6.14
CA LEU A 96 -23.93 23.53 5.24
C LEU A 96 -22.54 23.36 5.87
N GLU A 97 -22.40 23.57 7.18
CA GLU A 97 -21.11 23.51 7.87
C GLU A 97 -20.56 22.07 7.96
N ASP A 98 -21.42 21.06 8.24
CA ASP A 98 -21.00 19.65 8.29
C ASP A 98 -20.67 19.06 6.90
N CYS A 99 -21.39 19.45 5.84
CA CYS A 99 -21.02 19.11 4.47
C CYS A 99 -19.67 19.74 4.06
N LEU A 100 -19.42 20.99 4.46
CA LEU A 100 -18.15 21.69 4.22
C LEU A 100 -16.99 21.06 5.01
N LEU A 101 -17.24 20.52 6.21
CA LEU A 101 -16.25 19.81 7.03
C LEU A 101 -15.92 18.40 6.49
N SER A 102 -16.89 17.70 5.88
CA SER A 102 -16.62 16.43 5.19
C SER A 102 -15.69 16.64 3.98
N ASP A 103 -15.90 17.72 3.22
CA ASP A 103 -15.03 18.10 2.10
C ASP A 103 -13.62 18.50 2.55
N CYS A 104 -13.47 19.18 3.70
CA CYS A 104 -12.15 19.60 4.18
C CYS A 104 -11.25 18.44 4.63
N HIS A 105 -11.85 17.28 4.94
CA HIS A 105 -11.16 16.05 5.32
C HIS A 105 -11.07 15.02 4.18
N GLY A 106 -11.42 15.40 2.95
CA GLY A 106 -11.36 14.51 1.79
C GLY A 106 -12.31 13.31 1.87
N LEU A 107 -13.35 13.39 2.71
CA LEU A 107 -14.38 12.36 2.84
C LEU A 107 -15.49 12.62 1.81
N CYS A 108 -15.13 12.53 0.54
CA CYS A 108 -16.04 12.70 -0.59
C CYS A 108 -15.51 11.95 -1.82
N TYR A 109 -16.32 11.86 -2.88
CA TYR A 109 -15.98 11.26 -4.18
C TYR A 109 -15.24 9.91 -4.14
N ASP A 110 -13.91 9.93 -4.14
CA ASP A 110 -13.05 8.74 -4.12
C ASP A 110 -12.97 8.10 -2.73
N CYS A 111 -13.12 8.88 -1.66
CA CYS A 111 -13.20 8.40 -0.29
C CYS A 111 -14.60 8.69 0.30
N PRO A 112 -15.69 8.15 -0.29
CA PRO A 112 -17.03 8.45 0.18
C PRO A 112 -17.18 7.91 1.60
N PRO A 113 -17.75 8.65 2.54
CA PRO A 113 -17.85 8.16 3.89
C PRO A 113 -18.91 7.05 3.98
N TRP A 114 -18.65 6.00 4.76
CA TRP A 114 -19.49 4.79 4.78
C TRP A 114 -19.63 4.18 6.19
N ARG A 115 -20.73 3.46 6.41
CA ARG A 115 -21.03 2.85 7.72
C ARG A 115 -20.01 1.77 8.09
N GLY A 116 -19.28 2.01 9.17
CA GLY A 116 -18.22 1.11 9.65
C GLY A 116 -16.81 1.55 9.23
N VAL A 117 -16.65 2.73 8.61
CA VAL A 117 -15.32 3.30 8.29
C VAL A 117 -14.43 3.37 9.53
N LYS A 118 -15.00 3.69 10.70
CA LYS A 118 -14.33 3.69 11.99
C LYS A 118 -13.68 2.33 12.30
N ASP A 119 -14.48 1.28 12.40
CA ASP A 119 -13.99 -0.07 12.70
C ASP A 119 -12.92 -0.54 11.70
N TYR A 120 -13.09 -0.17 10.43
CA TYR A 120 -12.12 -0.43 9.38
C TYR A 120 -10.80 0.28 9.62
N VAL A 121 -10.77 1.60 9.84
CA VAL A 121 -9.51 2.32 10.02
C VAL A 121 -8.72 1.82 11.24
N TYR A 122 -9.41 1.49 12.34
CA TYR A 122 -8.75 0.92 13.52
C TYR A 122 -8.22 -0.50 13.30
N ALA A 123 -8.94 -1.33 12.54
CA ALA A 123 -8.50 -2.68 12.21
C ALA A 123 -7.26 -2.67 11.29
N ILE A 124 -7.29 -1.86 10.23
CA ILE A 124 -6.21 -1.76 9.25
C ILE A 124 -4.95 -1.17 9.90
N ALA A 125 -5.07 -0.05 10.61
CA ALA A 125 -3.95 0.57 11.32
C ALA A 125 -3.32 -0.39 12.33
N GLY A 126 -4.16 -1.02 13.16
CA GLY A 126 -3.71 -1.96 14.19
C GLY A 126 -2.99 -3.18 13.62
N ALA A 127 -3.43 -3.67 12.46
CA ALA A 127 -2.78 -4.79 11.78
C ALA A 127 -1.35 -4.45 11.31
N THR A 128 -1.15 -3.32 10.64
CA THR A 128 0.18 -2.90 10.18
C THR A 128 1.09 -2.50 11.33
N MET A 129 0.55 -1.84 12.37
CA MET A 129 1.28 -1.58 13.60
C MET A 129 1.72 -2.88 14.30
N THR A 130 0.85 -3.89 14.35
CA THR A 130 1.19 -5.22 14.89
C THR A 130 2.27 -5.91 14.05
N ALA A 131 2.20 -5.79 12.72
CA ALA A 131 3.22 -6.33 11.82
C ALA A 131 4.61 -5.74 12.12
N CYS A 132 4.67 -4.41 12.23
CA CYS A 132 5.88 -3.67 12.53
C CYS A 132 6.41 -3.95 13.94
N ASP A 133 5.52 -4.00 14.94
CA ASP A 133 5.87 -4.36 16.32
C ASP A 133 6.42 -5.78 16.42
N THR A 134 5.91 -6.72 15.61
CA THR A 134 6.42 -8.09 15.52
C THR A 134 7.87 -8.13 15.03
N VAL A 135 8.22 -7.31 14.03
CA VAL A 135 9.61 -7.13 13.58
C VAL A 135 10.46 -6.47 14.68
N CYS A 136 9.90 -5.49 15.40
CA CYS A 136 10.60 -4.88 16.54
C CYS A 136 10.88 -5.87 17.67
N LYS A 137 9.98 -6.80 17.96
CA LYS A 137 10.16 -7.80 19.01
C LYS A 137 10.99 -8.99 18.59
N SER A 138 11.16 -9.22 17.29
CA SER A 138 11.97 -10.33 16.81
C SER A 138 13.45 -10.18 17.17
N LYS A 139 14.04 -11.33 17.50
CA LYS A 139 15.49 -11.51 17.68
C LYS A 139 16.17 -11.89 16.36
N ASP A 140 15.40 -12.35 15.39
CA ASP A 140 15.89 -12.74 14.07
C ASP A 140 16.03 -11.49 13.19
N SER A 141 17.15 -11.36 12.49
CA SER A 141 17.48 -10.17 11.71
C SER A 141 17.00 -10.22 10.25
N ASN A 142 16.16 -11.19 9.90
CA ASN A 142 15.74 -11.47 8.52
C ASN A 142 14.29 -11.99 8.45
N ASP A 143 13.47 -11.63 9.45
CA ASP A 143 12.07 -12.03 9.50
C ASP A 143 11.24 -11.31 8.43
N ILE A 144 10.25 -12.02 7.91
CA ILE A 144 9.25 -11.48 6.99
C ILE A 144 7.90 -11.47 7.71
N VAL A 145 7.22 -10.32 7.69
CA VAL A 145 5.85 -10.20 8.20
C VAL A 145 4.94 -9.65 7.11
N ILE A 146 3.85 -10.36 6.83
CA ILE A 146 2.93 -10.07 5.73
C ILE A 146 1.61 -9.54 6.31
N ASN A 147 1.12 -8.42 5.77
CA ASN A 147 -0.23 -7.89 6.00
C ASN A 147 -0.84 -7.38 4.67
N TRP A 148 -1.51 -8.27 3.92
CA TRP A 148 -2.18 -7.89 2.67
C TRP A 148 -3.40 -6.97 2.84
N CYS A 149 -3.89 -6.76 4.07
CA CYS A 149 -5.02 -5.85 4.32
C CYS A 149 -4.59 -4.37 4.44
N GLY A 150 -3.30 -4.11 4.68
CA GLY A 150 -2.73 -2.77 4.80
C GLY A 150 -2.15 -2.26 3.47
N GLY A 151 -1.38 -1.16 3.53
CA GLY A 151 -0.72 -0.57 2.37
C GLY A 151 -1.44 0.66 1.79
N TRP A 152 -2.26 1.35 2.59
CA TRP A 152 -3.07 2.49 2.13
C TRP A 152 -2.26 3.79 2.20
N HIS A 153 -1.46 4.01 1.14
CA HIS A 153 -0.39 4.99 1.13
C HIS A 153 -0.79 6.46 0.89
N HIS A 154 -2.01 6.74 0.38
CA HIS A 154 -2.42 8.10 0.01
C HIS A 154 -3.00 8.93 1.17
N ALA A 155 -3.42 8.28 2.25
CA ALA A 155 -4.04 8.96 3.39
C ALA A 155 -3.06 9.99 3.97
N GLN A 156 -3.52 11.22 4.11
CA GLN A 156 -2.71 12.32 4.59
C GLN A 156 -2.93 12.55 6.08
N LYS A 157 -2.15 13.45 6.68
CA LYS A 157 -2.24 13.74 8.11
C LYS A 157 -3.66 14.13 8.55
N GLY A 158 -4.36 14.93 7.75
CA GLY A 158 -5.69 15.45 8.08
C GLY A 158 -6.77 15.14 7.07
N ARG A 159 -6.55 14.27 6.08
CA ARG A 159 -7.56 13.97 5.06
C ARG A 159 -7.44 12.55 4.50
N ALA A 160 -8.56 11.96 4.12
CA ALA A 160 -8.61 10.80 3.24
C ALA A 160 -8.24 11.21 1.81
N ALA A 161 -7.70 10.28 1.04
CA ALA A 161 -7.40 10.47 -0.38
C ALA A 161 -7.17 9.11 -1.06
N GLY A 162 -7.55 8.94 -2.32
CA GLY A 162 -7.23 7.74 -3.12
C GLY A 162 -7.64 6.44 -2.46
N PHE A 163 -8.89 6.35 -1.98
CA PHE A 163 -9.46 5.23 -1.22
C PHE A 163 -8.81 4.96 0.16
N CYS A 164 -7.83 5.77 0.57
CA CYS A 164 -7.09 5.62 1.81
C CYS A 164 -7.68 6.54 2.90
N TYR A 165 -8.30 5.94 3.92
CA TYR A 165 -8.86 6.67 5.07
C TYR A 165 -7.88 6.77 6.25
N VAL A 166 -6.91 5.86 6.33
CA VAL A 166 -5.88 5.84 7.37
C VAL A 166 -4.56 5.46 6.72
N ASN A 167 -3.48 6.12 7.12
CA ASN A 167 -2.15 5.77 6.63
C ASN A 167 -1.53 4.75 7.58
N ASP A 168 -1.92 3.49 7.41
CA ASP A 168 -1.43 2.40 8.25
C ASP A 168 0.08 2.18 8.11
N ILE A 169 0.64 2.52 6.95
CA ILE A 169 2.07 2.46 6.66
C ILE A 169 2.84 3.45 7.54
N VAL A 170 2.42 4.72 7.58
CA VAL A 170 3.06 5.76 8.41
C VAL A 170 2.99 5.36 9.88
N LEU A 171 1.83 4.91 10.36
CA LEU A 171 1.66 4.43 11.74
C LEU A 171 2.57 3.23 12.04
N GLY A 172 2.69 2.27 11.12
CA GLY A 172 3.62 1.15 11.23
C GLY A 172 5.09 1.58 11.26
N ILE A 173 5.49 2.49 10.38
CA ILE A 173 6.85 3.04 10.35
C ILE A 173 7.17 3.77 11.66
N LEU A 174 6.23 4.53 12.23
CA LEU A 174 6.40 5.15 13.55
C LEU A 174 6.70 4.10 14.64
N VAL A 175 6.04 2.94 14.61
CA VAL A 175 6.38 1.81 15.50
C VAL A 175 7.82 1.33 15.23
N LEU A 176 8.24 1.15 13.97
CA LEU A 176 9.60 0.75 13.62
C LEU A 176 10.66 1.74 14.13
N THR A 177 10.37 3.05 14.15
CA THR A 177 11.31 4.06 14.64
C THR A 177 11.65 3.92 16.12
N THR A 178 10.91 3.13 16.90
CA THR A 178 11.25 2.84 18.30
C THR A 178 12.46 1.94 18.45
N LYS A 179 12.80 1.14 17.43
CA LYS A 179 13.95 0.21 17.41
C LYS A 179 14.96 0.52 16.31
N PHE A 180 14.48 0.82 15.11
CA PHE A 180 15.32 0.94 13.92
C PHE A 180 15.68 2.40 13.64
N ARG A 181 16.93 2.62 13.26
CA ARG A 181 17.43 3.97 12.98
C ARG A 181 17.19 4.40 11.54
N ARG A 182 17.29 3.45 10.61
CA ARG A 182 17.13 3.63 9.16
C ARG A 182 16.09 2.65 8.63
N ILE A 183 14.99 3.17 8.13
CA ILE A 183 13.85 2.41 7.63
C ILE A 183 13.70 2.73 6.15
N LEU A 184 13.74 1.73 5.28
CA LEU A 184 13.50 1.92 3.84
C LEU A 184 12.04 1.56 3.55
N TYR A 185 11.27 2.52 3.05
CA TYR A 185 9.96 2.31 2.47
C TYR A 185 10.13 2.15 0.95
N VAL A 186 9.64 1.03 0.41
CA VAL A 186 9.62 0.74 -1.02
C VAL A 186 8.17 0.61 -1.46
N ASP A 187 7.78 1.42 -2.43
CA ASP A 187 6.43 1.47 -2.98
C ASP A 187 6.44 0.97 -4.42
N LEU A 188 5.70 -0.11 -4.66
CA LEU A 188 5.54 -0.76 -5.96
C LEU A 188 4.10 -0.66 -6.50
N ASP A 189 3.24 0.12 -5.86
CA ASP A 189 1.93 0.47 -6.36
C ASP A 189 2.03 1.22 -7.69
N ASN A 190 1.00 1.14 -8.54
CA ASN A 190 1.02 1.92 -9.77
C ASN A 190 0.92 3.44 -9.51
N HIS A 191 0.41 3.85 -8.35
CA HIS A 191 0.27 5.25 -7.96
C HIS A 191 1.43 5.69 -7.05
N HIS A 192 1.77 6.98 -7.12
CA HIS A 192 2.79 7.54 -6.25
C HIS A 192 2.36 7.48 -4.77
N GLY A 193 3.23 6.95 -3.90
CA GLY A 193 3.05 6.87 -2.44
C GLY A 193 3.15 8.20 -1.69
N ASP A 194 2.42 9.20 -2.16
CA ASP A 194 2.48 10.60 -1.75
C ASP A 194 2.23 10.84 -0.25
N GLY A 195 1.31 10.10 0.37
CA GLY A 195 1.02 10.27 1.80
C GLY A 195 2.14 9.77 2.71
N VAL A 196 2.83 8.70 2.32
CA VAL A 196 4.01 8.21 3.05
C VAL A 196 5.20 9.12 2.81
N GLU A 197 5.40 9.55 1.56
CA GLU A 197 6.45 10.51 1.20
C GLU A 197 6.30 11.81 2.00
N GLU A 198 5.12 12.47 1.96
CA GLU A 198 4.89 13.74 2.64
C GLU A 198 5.07 13.62 4.17
N ALA A 199 4.66 12.49 4.76
CA ALA A 199 4.82 12.23 6.18
C ALA A 199 6.29 12.17 6.62
N PHE A 200 7.19 11.76 5.74
CA PHE A 200 8.61 11.58 6.03
C PHE A 200 9.55 12.49 5.22
N ALA A 201 9.03 13.40 4.41
CA ALA A 201 9.79 14.25 3.51
C ALA A 201 10.88 15.09 4.19
N SER A 202 10.72 15.38 5.50
CA SER A 202 11.66 16.20 6.28
C SER A 202 12.57 15.40 7.22
N THR A 203 12.62 14.06 7.13
CA THR A 203 13.46 13.22 8.00
C THR A 203 14.51 12.42 7.22
N ARG A 204 15.62 12.10 7.89
CA ARG A 204 16.68 11.20 7.38
C ARG A 204 16.53 9.77 7.88
N ARG A 205 15.57 9.51 8.77
CA ARG A 205 15.39 8.19 9.40
C ARG A 205 14.62 7.22 8.53
N VAL A 206 13.79 7.75 7.64
CA VAL A 206 12.95 6.99 6.72
C VAL A 206 13.34 7.42 5.32
N PHE A 207 13.66 6.46 4.47
CA PHE A 207 13.93 6.69 3.06
C PHE A 207 12.73 6.20 2.26
N CYS A 208 12.15 7.05 1.40
CA CYS A 208 11.03 6.67 0.54
C CYS A 208 11.52 6.40 -0.88
N LEU A 209 11.23 5.22 -1.42
CA LEU A 209 11.49 4.84 -2.80
C LEU A 209 10.17 4.43 -3.46
N SER A 210 9.70 5.17 -4.46
CA SER A 210 8.46 4.84 -5.18
C SER A 210 8.70 4.69 -6.67
N PHE A 211 8.17 3.61 -7.24
CA PHE A 211 8.04 3.40 -8.68
C PHE A 211 6.56 3.53 -9.02
N HIS A 212 6.20 4.41 -9.93
CA HIS A 212 4.79 4.67 -10.22
C HIS A 212 4.59 5.25 -11.62
N GLN A 213 3.36 5.15 -12.13
CA GLN A 213 2.96 5.81 -13.36
C GLN A 213 2.77 7.30 -13.09
N MET A 214 3.35 8.16 -13.93
CA MET A 214 3.17 9.61 -13.85
C MET A 214 2.95 10.19 -15.24
N GLU A 215 1.73 10.65 -15.48
CA GLU A 215 1.31 11.30 -16.71
C GLU A 215 0.33 12.44 -16.41
N CYS A 216 0.12 13.33 -17.37
CA CYS A 216 -0.85 14.42 -17.19
C CYS A 216 -2.24 13.84 -16.93
N GLY A 217 -2.82 14.17 -15.78
CA GLY A 217 -4.12 13.68 -15.35
C GLY A 217 -4.10 12.32 -14.63
N TYR A 218 -2.94 11.68 -14.46
CA TYR A 218 -2.83 10.47 -13.66
C TYR A 218 -2.68 10.81 -12.17
N TYR A 219 -3.50 10.19 -11.32
CA TYR A 219 -3.49 10.43 -9.87
C TYR A 219 -2.20 9.91 -9.22
N PRO A 220 -1.63 10.55 -8.18
CA PRO A 220 -2.04 11.81 -7.55
C PRO A 220 -1.47 13.07 -8.22
N GLY A 221 -0.68 12.94 -9.29
CA GLY A 221 -0.04 14.05 -9.99
C GLY A 221 1.25 14.59 -9.35
N SER A 222 1.79 13.90 -8.35
CA SER A 222 3.08 14.16 -7.71
C SER A 222 4.07 13.01 -7.98
N GLY A 223 5.31 13.09 -7.47
CA GLY A 223 6.30 12.01 -7.60
C GLY A 223 7.24 12.21 -8.78
N SER A 224 7.58 13.46 -9.12
CA SER A 224 8.59 13.72 -10.13
C SER A 224 9.94 13.16 -9.71
N CYS A 225 10.79 12.78 -10.67
CA CYS A 225 12.19 12.38 -10.37
C CYS A 225 13.04 13.50 -9.71
N LYS A 226 12.51 14.74 -9.66
CA LYS A 226 13.10 15.89 -8.98
C LYS A 226 12.61 16.07 -7.53
N ASP A 227 11.56 15.36 -7.13
CA ASP A 227 11.02 15.40 -5.78
C ASP A 227 11.89 14.52 -4.88
N MET A 228 12.70 15.17 -4.03
CA MET A 228 13.79 14.53 -3.27
C MET A 228 13.64 14.71 -1.76
N GLY A 229 12.42 15.00 -1.29
CA GLY A 229 12.18 15.43 0.09
C GLY A 229 12.56 16.91 0.30
N ARG A 230 12.47 17.37 1.54
CA ARG A 230 12.66 18.77 1.93
C ARG A 230 13.39 18.90 3.26
N ASP A 231 13.84 20.11 3.57
CA ASP A 231 14.52 20.42 4.83
C ASP A 231 15.64 19.41 5.15
N ASN A 232 15.58 18.79 6.34
CA ASN A 232 16.55 17.79 6.76
C ASN A 232 16.43 16.47 5.99
N GLY A 233 15.30 16.17 5.35
CA GLY A 233 15.07 14.96 4.57
C GLY A 233 15.49 15.04 3.10
N LEU A 234 16.08 16.17 2.67
CA LEU A 234 16.56 16.32 1.29
C LEU A 234 17.56 15.20 0.92
N GLY A 235 17.28 14.50 -0.18
CA GLY A 235 18.02 13.34 -0.66
C GLY A 235 17.53 11.97 -0.14
N TYR A 236 16.57 11.94 0.79
CA TYR A 236 16.02 10.71 1.39
C TYR A 236 14.69 10.25 0.75
N THR A 237 14.37 10.82 -0.41
CA THR A 237 13.24 10.41 -1.24
C THR A 237 13.74 10.20 -2.66
N VAL A 238 13.33 9.11 -3.28
CA VAL A 238 13.58 8.79 -4.69
C VAL A 238 12.28 8.38 -5.33
N ASN A 239 11.93 9.08 -6.41
CA ASN A 239 10.80 8.76 -7.25
C ASN A 239 11.26 8.33 -8.64
N PHE A 240 10.70 7.22 -9.11
CA PHE A 240 10.91 6.68 -10.45
C PHE A 240 9.59 6.72 -11.24
N PRO A 241 9.25 7.86 -11.86
CA PRO A 241 8.05 7.98 -12.67
C PRO A 241 8.22 7.31 -14.04
N TYR A 242 7.31 6.40 -14.37
CA TYR A 242 7.19 5.78 -15.69
C TYR A 242 5.86 6.15 -16.38
N LYS A 243 5.72 5.84 -17.65
CA LYS A 243 4.50 6.02 -18.45
C LYS A 243 3.76 4.71 -18.66
N ARG A 244 2.53 4.81 -19.13
CA ARG A 244 1.68 3.68 -19.52
C ARG A 244 2.43 2.63 -20.34
N GLY A 245 2.09 1.37 -20.07
CA GLY A 245 2.54 0.21 -20.82
C GLY A 245 3.98 -0.22 -20.57
N ILE A 246 4.62 0.28 -19.50
CA ILE A 246 5.97 -0.19 -19.11
C ILE A 246 6.01 -1.72 -19.06
N THR A 247 7.04 -2.30 -19.68
CA THR A 247 7.22 -3.75 -19.76
C THR A 247 8.04 -4.27 -18.59
N GLY A 248 7.89 -5.57 -18.31
CA GLY A 248 8.65 -6.28 -17.27
C GLY A 248 10.16 -6.06 -17.36
N ASP A 249 10.74 -6.23 -18.54
CA ASP A 249 12.20 -6.11 -18.73
C ASP A 249 12.72 -4.71 -18.39
N LYS A 250 12.02 -3.65 -18.82
CA LYS A 250 12.40 -2.26 -18.52
C LYS A 250 12.22 -1.95 -17.03
N TYR A 251 11.08 -2.33 -16.46
CA TYR A 251 10.79 -2.10 -15.04
C TYR A 251 11.83 -2.79 -14.15
N LYS A 252 12.08 -4.08 -14.36
CA LYS A 252 13.05 -4.86 -13.58
C LYS A 252 14.47 -4.32 -13.69
N THR A 253 14.88 -3.92 -14.89
CA THR A 253 16.22 -3.35 -15.12
C THR A 253 16.41 -2.06 -14.32
N CYS A 254 15.44 -1.14 -14.39
CA CYS A 254 15.48 0.11 -13.65
C CYS A 254 15.38 -0.14 -12.14
N PHE A 255 14.43 -0.97 -11.71
CA PHE A 255 14.24 -1.31 -10.30
C PHE A 255 15.51 -1.86 -9.66
N LYS A 256 16.12 -2.88 -10.26
CA LYS A 256 17.34 -3.51 -9.75
C LYS A 256 18.48 -2.49 -9.59
N ARG A 257 18.66 -1.61 -10.58
CA ARG A 257 19.68 -0.56 -10.55
C ARG A 257 19.45 0.43 -9.42
N ILE A 258 18.26 1.03 -9.37
CA ILE A 258 17.93 2.09 -8.41
C ILE A 258 17.85 1.55 -6.99
N PHE A 259 17.16 0.43 -6.77
CA PHE A 259 17.07 -0.18 -5.44
C PHE A 259 18.46 -0.50 -4.89
N SER A 260 19.35 -1.08 -5.70
CA SER A 260 20.73 -1.39 -5.27
C SER A 260 21.52 -0.13 -4.92
N ALA A 261 21.36 0.95 -5.68
CA ALA A 261 21.99 2.24 -5.39
C ALA A 261 21.48 2.84 -4.07
N VAL A 262 20.16 2.88 -3.88
CA VAL A 262 19.50 3.35 -2.65
C VAL A 262 19.95 2.52 -1.45
N TYR A 263 19.90 1.19 -1.55
CA TYR A 263 20.30 0.30 -0.46
C TYR A 263 21.77 0.50 -0.08
N LYS A 264 22.67 0.62 -1.06
CA LYS A 264 24.10 0.83 -0.83
C LYS A 264 24.38 2.17 -0.13
N ALA A 265 23.67 3.22 -0.51
CA ALA A 265 23.79 4.54 0.10
C ALA A 265 23.21 4.54 1.53
N PHE A 266 21.93 4.21 1.66
CA PHE A 266 21.18 4.37 2.90
C PHE A 266 21.44 3.26 3.94
N LYS A 267 21.75 2.03 3.51
CA LYS A 267 22.00 0.86 4.37
C LYS A 267 20.92 0.68 5.44
N PRO A 268 19.66 0.41 5.04
CA PRO A 268 18.54 0.31 5.98
C PRO A 268 18.74 -0.81 7.00
N ASN A 269 18.01 -0.71 8.12
CA ASN A 269 17.96 -1.76 9.14
C ASN A 269 16.68 -2.61 9.05
N VAL A 270 15.69 -2.14 8.28
CA VAL A 270 14.39 -2.79 8.05
C VAL A 270 13.80 -2.19 6.77
N CYS A 271 13.05 -3.00 6.03
CA CYS A 271 12.28 -2.56 4.87
C CYS A 271 10.77 -2.69 5.13
N VAL A 272 10.00 -1.73 4.65
CA VAL A 272 8.55 -1.84 4.48
C VAL A 272 8.28 -1.78 2.99
N VAL A 273 7.68 -2.82 2.44
CA VAL A 273 7.44 -2.97 1.01
C VAL A 273 5.93 -2.97 0.78
N GLN A 274 5.44 -1.93 0.10
CA GLN A 274 4.07 -1.87 -0.38
C GLN A 274 4.03 -2.60 -1.72
N CYS A 275 3.07 -3.51 -1.87
CA CYS A 275 2.93 -4.39 -3.04
C CYS A 275 1.56 -4.17 -3.69
N GLY A 276 1.26 -2.93 -4.07
CA GLY A 276 0.04 -2.56 -4.78
C GLY A 276 -0.15 -3.44 -6.00
N ALA A 277 -1.34 -4.02 -6.14
CA ALA A 277 -1.65 -4.97 -7.18
C ALA A 277 -2.30 -4.32 -8.41
N ASP A 278 -2.55 -3.00 -8.38
CA ASP A 278 -3.01 -2.24 -9.54
C ASP A 278 -1.93 -2.02 -10.60
N VAL A 279 -0.67 -2.28 -10.25
CA VAL A 279 0.41 -2.38 -11.22
C VAL A 279 0.26 -3.61 -12.12
N ILE A 280 -0.52 -4.62 -11.73
CA ILE A 280 -0.68 -5.83 -12.55
C ILE A 280 -1.52 -5.53 -13.80
N VAL A 281 -1.05 -6.02 -14.94
CA VAL A 281 -1.70 -5.88 -16.24
C VAL A 281 -3.20 -6.24 -16.17
N GLY A 282 -4.03 -5.39 -16.78
CA GLY A 282 -5.48 -5.57 -16.82
C GLY A 282 -6.23 -5.04 -15.60
N ASP A 283 -5.54 -4.41 -14.65
CA ASP A 283 -6.19 -3.63 -13.61
C ASP A 283 -6.94 -2.41 -14.20
N PRO A 284 -8.18 -2.11 -13.76
CA PRO A 284 -8.96 -1.02 -14.32
C PRO A 284 -8.46 0.39 -13.97
N LEU A 285 -7.67 0.56 -12.90
CA LEU A 285 -7.08 1.85 -12.52
C LEU A 285 -5.56 1.90 -12.74
N GLY A 286 -4.93 0.76 -13.04
CA GLY A 286 -3.54 0.70 -13.46
C GLY A 286 -3.30 1.16 -14.90
N GLY A 287 -2.05 1.04 -15.34
CA GLY A 287 -1.68 1.27 -16.74
C GLY A 287 -0.40 0.58 -17.19
N SER A 288 0.22 -0.22 -16.33
CA SER A 288 1.43 -0.98 -16.65
C SER A 288 1.12 -2.24 -17.49
N ASN A 289 2.15 -2.87 -18.04
CA ASN A 289 2.05 -4.19 -18.68
C ASN A 289 2.78 -5.28 -17.87
N LEU A 290 2.87 -5.12 -16.54
CA LEU A 290 3.59 -6.03 -15.66
C LEU A 290 2.75 -7.24 -15.27
N ILE A 291 3.40 -8.39 -15.18
CA ILE A 291 2.81 -9.62 -14.64
C ILE A 291 3.35 -9.87 -13.22
N PRO A 292 2.69 -10.71 -12.39
CA PRO A 292 3.15 -11.03 -11.03
C PRO A 292 4.63 -11.40 -10.94
N GLN A 293 5.14 -12.15 -11.92
CA GLN A 293 6.52 -12.62 -11.96
C GLN A 293 7.53 -11.47 -12.05
N ASP A 294 7.19 -10.35 -12.70
CA ASP A 294 8.10 -9.21 -12.83
C ASP A 294 8.33 -8.52 -11.48
N LEU A 295 7.27 -8.38 -10.69
CA LEU A 295 7.32 -7.80 -9.35
C LEU A 295 7.96 -8.76 -8.35
N ILE A 296 7.73 -10.07 -8.50
CA ILE A 296 8.40 -11.11 -7.71
C ILE A 296 9.92 -11.05 -7.93
N GLU A 297 10.40 -10.88 -9.16
CA GLU A 297 11.83 -10.68 -9.43
C GLU A 297 12.38 -9.40 -8.78
N CYS A 298 11.62 -8.31 -8.76
CA CYS A 298 11.99 -7.10 -8.02
C CYS A 298 12.09 -7.37 -6.51
N ILE A 299 11.13 -8.09 -5.94
CA ILE A 299 11.10 -8.45 -4.52
C ILE A 299 12.26 -9.39 -4.17
N ARG A 300 12.65 -10.32 -5.04
CA ARG A 300 13.87 -11.13 -4.85
C ARG A 300 15.11 -10.25 -4.67
N VAL A 301 15.25 -9.16 -5.44
CA VAL A 301 16.36 -8.19 -5.24
C VAL A 301 16.30 -7.55 -3.86
N ILE A 302 15.12 -7.24 -3.32
CA ILE A 302 14.98 -6.75 -1.93
C ILE A 302 15.44 -7.82 -0.93
N LEU A 303 15.00 -9.07 -1.16
CA LEU A 303 15.31 -10.22 -0.30
C LEU A 303 16.75 -10.69 -0.41
N ASP A 304 17.54 -10.29 -1.40
CA ASP A 304 18.98 -10.57 -1.43
C ASP A 304 19.73 -9.90 -0.26
N TYR A 305 19.11 -8.87 0.35
CA TYR A 305 19.66 -8.17 1.49
C TYR A 305 19.09 -8.71 2.82
N PRO A 306 19.94 -9.06 3.80
CA PRO A 306 19.50 -9.73 5.03
C PRO A 306 19.00 -8.73 6.09
N VAL A 307 17.90 -8.05 5.79
CA VAL A 307 17.18 -7.18 6.72
C VAL A 307 15.75 -7.69 6.89
N PRO A 308 15.11 -7.47 8.05
CA PRO A 308 13.71 -7.81 8.20
C PRO A 308 12.84 -6.97 7.27
N CYS A 309 11.76 -7.56 6.79
CA CYS A 309 10.83 -6.95 5.85
C CYS A 309 9.38 -7.05 6.33
N VAL A 310 8.63 -5.96 6.20
CA VAL A 310 7.16 -5.96 6.31
C VAL A 310 6.58 -5.80 4.91
N PHE A 311 5.77 -6.75 4.46
CA PHE A 311 5.08 -6.69 3.17
C PHE A 311 3.62 -6.30 3.37
N LEU A 312 3.17 -5.30 2.63
CA LEU A 312 1.82 -4.76 2.68
C LEU A 312 1.13 -4.92 1.33
N GLY A 313 -0.20 -4.85 1.33
CA GLY A 313 -0.99 -4.81 0.10
C GLY A 313 -0.91 -3.43 -0.58
N GLY A 314 -2.07 -2.85 -0.88
CA GLY A 314 -2.17 -1.58 -1.59
C GLY A 314 -3.39 -1.48 -2.50
N GLY A 315 -3.21 -0.74 -3.60
CA GLY A 315 -4.12 -0.75 -4.75
C GLY A 315 -4.32 -2.15 -5.35
N GLY A 316 -5.25 -2.28 -6.29
CA GLY A 316 -5.62 -3.56 -6.91
C GLY A 316 -7.12 -3.73 -6.98
N TYR A 317 -7.66 -3.40 -8.14
CA TYR A 317 -9.08 -3.21 -8.40
C TYR A 317 -9.61 -4.28 -9.37
N SER A 318 -8.73 -5.04 -10.01
CA SER A 318 -9.03 -6.39 -10.51
C SER A 318 -8.88 -7.42 -9.38
N LEU A 319 -9.95 -7.63 -8.62
CA LEU A 319 -9.96 -8.43 -7.38
C LEU A 319 -9.31 -9.81 -7.56
N ALA A 320 -9.64 -10.53 -8.64
CA ALA A 320 -9.07 -11.84 -8.93
C ALA A 320 -7.56 -11.74 -9.19
N ASN A 321 -7.12 -10.78 -10.01
CA ASN A 321 -5.69 -10.61 -10.32
C ASN A 321 -4.89 -10.15 -9.10
N SER A 322 -5.45 -9.29 -8.25
CA SER A 322 -4.82 -8.92 -6.98
C SER A 322 -4.62 -10.12 -6.07
N SER A 323 -5.64 -11.01 -5.98
CA SER A 323 -5.52 -12.23 -5.20
C SER A 323 -4.49 -13.21 -5.79
N ARG A 324 -4.42 -13.36 -7.12
CA ARG A 324 -3.40 -14.17 -7.81
C ARG A 324 -2.00 -13.66 -7.50
N TYR A 325 -1.76 -12.36 -7.66
CA TYR A 325 -0.47 -11.74 -7.40
C TYR A 325 -0.01 -11.94 -5.96
N TRP A 326 -0.85 -11.58 -4.97
CA TRP A 326 -0.46 -11.73 -3.57
C TRP A 326 -0.33 -13.20 -3.14
N CYS A 327 -1.06 -14.12 -3.76
CA CYS A 327 -0.87 -15.56 -3.52
C CYS A 327 0.48 -16.05 -4.07
N GLN A 328 0.82 -15.72 -5.32
CA GLN A 328 2.13 -16.04 -5.91
C GLN A 328 3.28 -15.42 -5.11
N LEU A 329 3.12 -14.17 -4.69
CA LEU A 329 4.11 -13.50 -3.85
C LEU A 329 4.22 -14.16 -2.47
N THR A 330 3.11 -14.59 -1.87
CA THR A 330 3.16 -15.33 -0.60
C THR A 330 3.92 -16.65 -0.75
N ALA A 331 3.71 -17.37 -1.85
CA ALA A 331 4.44 -18.61 -2.13
C ALA A 331 5.94 -18.36 -2.32
N GLU A 332 6.31 -17.33 -3.08
CA GLU A 332 7.70 -16.90 -3.22
C GLU A 332 8.35 -16.62 -1.86
N LEU A 333 7.66 -15.89 -0.97
CA LEU A 333 8.17 -15.58 0.37
C LEU A 333 8.31 -16.84 1.23
N CYS A 334 7.49 -17.86 0.99
CA CYS A 334 7.55 -19.15 1.67
C CYS A 334 8.54 -20.14 1.02
N ASP A 335 9.18 -19.79 -0.10
CA ASP A 335 10.00 -20.69 -0.92
C ASP A 335 9.21 -21.90 -1.45
N GLU A 336 7.94 -21.68 -1.80
CA GLU A 336 7.01 -22.70 -2.30
C GLU A 336 6.71 -22.50 -3.79
N THR A 337 6.58 -23.60 -4.52
CA THR A 337 6.16 -23.58 -5.94
C THR A 337 4.68 -23.92 -6.04
N LEU A 338 3.91 -23.08 -6.71
CA LEU A 338 2.47 -23.28 -6.91
C LEU A 338 2.20 -24.00 -8.24
N GLU A 339 1.15 -24.81 -8.25
CA GLU A 339 0.52 -25.27 -9.48
C GLU A 339 -0.25 -24.10 -10.14
N ASP A 340 -0.29 -24.09 -11.47
CA ASP A 340 -0.99 -23.03 -12.21
C ASP A 340 -2.52 -23.13 -12.03
N ASP A 341 -3.05 -24.34 -11.93
CA ASP A 341 -4.49 -24.55 -11.74
C ASP A 341 -4.92 -24.03 -10.36
N VAL A 342 -5.94 -23.17 -10.34
CA VAL A 342 -6.56 -22.73 -9.08
C VAL A 342 -7.25 -23.93 -8.42
N PRO A 343 -7.00 -24.22 -7.13
CA PRO A 343 -7.60 -25.37 -6.47
C PRO A 343 -9.13 -25.35 -6.52
N SER A 344 -9.73 -26.45 -6.97
CA SER A 344 -11.19 -26.58 -7.14
C SER A 344 -11.99 -26.52 -5.83
N ASP A 345 -11.34 -26.73 -4.69
CA ASP A 345 -11.93 -26.61 -3.36
C ASP A 345 -11.92 -25.16 -2.81
N ASN A 346 -11.41 -24.20 -3.58
CA ASN A 346 -11.48 -22.78 -3.26
C ASN A 346 -12.94 -22.28 -3.27
N GLU A 347 -13.37 -21.67 -2.16
CA GLU A 347 -14.74 -21.12 -2.00
C GLU A 347 -15.10 -20.06 -3.04
N ASN A 348 -14.10 -19.46 -3.69
CA ASN A 348 -14.24 -18.43 -4.70
C ASN A 348 -13.75 -18.88 -6.08
N PHE A 349 -13.60 -20.18 -6.33
CA PHE A 349 -13.09 -20.77 -7.57
C PHE A 349 -13.67 -20.12 -8.84
N LEU A 350 -15.00 -19.90 -8.88
CA LEU A 350 -15.69 -19.32 -10.04
C LEU A 350 -15.25 -17.88 -10.38
N LYS A 351 -14.64 -17.14 -9.46
CA LYS A 351 -14.11 -15.79 -9.71
C LYS A 351 -12.83 -15.79 -10.56
N TYR A 352 -12.19 -16.94 -10.72
CA TYR A 352 -10.96 -17.11 -11.49
C TYR A 352 -11.20 -17.56 -12.94
N GLY A 353 -12.46 -17.68 -13.36
CA GLY A 353 -12.78 -18.02 -14.74
C GLY A 353 -12.39 -16.94 -15.75
N PRO A 354 -12.34 -17.28 -17.05
CA PRO A 354 -12.75 -18.57 -17.61
C PRO A 354 -11.66 -19.64 -17.61
N ASP A 355 -10.41 -19.27 -17.36
CA ASP A 355 -9.24 -20.16 -17.44
C ASP A 355 -8.95 -20.90 -16.14
N TYR A 356 -9.34 -20.34 -14.99
CA TYR A 356 -9.08 -20.90 -13.66
C TYR A 356 -7.58 -21.11 -13.40
N SER A 357 -6.75 -20.30 -14.04
CA SER A 357 -5.30 -20.29 -13.92
C SER A 357 -4.85 -19.20 -12.94
N LEU A 358 -3.71 -19.43 -12.30
CA LEU A 358 -3.02 -18.49 -11.42
C LEU A 358 -2.18 -17.49 -12.24
N ASN A 359 -1.64 -17.95 -13.37
CA ASN A 359 -0.81 -17.15 -14.26
C ASN A 359 -1.59 -15.99 -14.89
N ILE A 360 -0.91 -14.85 -15.01
CA ILE A 360 -1.41 -13.67 -15.71
C ILE A 360 -0.42 -13.37 -16.82
N SER A 361 -0.93 -13.24 -18.04
CA SER A 361 -0.11 -12.93 -19.22
C SER A 361 -0.10 -11.43 -19.50
N ALA A 362 1.06 -10.92 -19.96
CA ALA A 362 1.17 -9.56 -20.47
C ALA A 362 0.24 -9.35 -21.67
N MET A 363 -0.25 -8.12 -21.86
CA MET A 363 -1.07 -7.76 -23.01
C MET A 363 -0.18 -7.32 -24.18
N PRO A 364 -0.07 -8.11 -25.27
CA PRO A 364 0.83 -7.77 -26.38
C PRO A 364 0.40 -6.53 -27.16
N THR A 365 -0.87 -6.16 -27.05
CA THR A 365 -1.46 -4.98 -27.72
C THR A 365 -1.29 -3.69 -26.91
N LEU A 366 -0.86 -3.78 -25.65
CA LEU A 366 -0.60 -2.62 -24.83
C LEU A 366 0.76 -2.02 -25.23
N ARG A 367 0.71 -0.86 -25.90
CA ARG A 367 1.90 -0.13 -26.33
C ARG A 367 2.66 0.39 -25.11
N ASP A 368 3.96 0.16 -25.11
CA ASP A 368 4.90 0.77 -24.17
C ASP A 368 5.26 2.20 -24.59
N GLU A 369 4.95 3.18 -23.76
CA GLU A 369 5.23 4.60 -24.00
C GLU A 369 6.56 5.07 -23.38
N ASN A 370 7.34 4.15 -22.82
CA ASN A 370 8.60 4.45 -22.13
C ASN A 370 9.79 4.36 -23.09
N CYS A 371 10.40 5.51 -23.38
CA CYS A 371 11.65 5.59 -24.14
C CYS A 371 12.83 5.12 -23.26
N GLU A 372 13.71 4.26 -23.80
CA GLU A 372 14.87 3.76 -23.06
C GLU A 372 15.84 4.86 -22.66
N ASP A 373 16.07 5.84 -23.55
CA ASP A 373 16.95 6.98 -23.27
C ASP A 373 16.41 7.84 -22.10
N ASP A 374 15.08 8.00 -22.01
CA ASP A 374 14.43 8.75 -20.92
C ASP A 374 14.60 8.00 -19.59
N LEU A 375 14.36 6.69 -19.58
CA LEU A 375 14.54 5.84 -18.39
C LEU A 375 16.01 5.81 -17.92
N GLU A 376 16.95 5.73 -18.86
CA GLU A 376 18.38 5.77 -18.58
C GLU A 376 18.79 7.12 -17.99
N GLN A 377 18.30 8.22 -18.56
CA GLN A 377 18.57 9.56 -18.05
C GLN A 377 18.00 9.76 -16.64
N GLN A 378 16.78 9.27 -16.38
CA GLN A 378 16.20 9.26 -15.04
C GLN A 378 17.07 8.48 -14.06
N CYS A 379 17.54 7.29 -14.44
CA CYS A 379 18.41 6.48 -13.57
C CYS A 379 19.69 7.21 -13.18
N ARG A 380 20.35 7.86 -14.15
CA ARG A 380 21.58 8.64 -13.89
C ARG A 380 21.32 9.81 -12.97
N THR A 381 20.24 10.55 -13.19
CA THR A 381 19.86 11.69 -12.33
C THR A 381 19.62 11.23 -10.89
N ILE A 382 18.94 10.11 -10.67
CA ILE A 382 18.74 9.54 -9.33
C ILE A 382 20.07 9.15 -8.69
N GLU A 383 20.96 8.48 -9.42
CA GLU A 383 22.28 8.09 -8.92
C GLU A 383 23.15 9.31 -8.55
N GLU A 384 23.13 10.37 -9.37
CA GLU A 384 23.80 11.63 -9.09
C GLU A 384 23.27 12.30 -7.81
N HIS A 385 21.94 12.31 -7.62
CA HIS A 385 21.31 12.84 -6.41
C HIS A 385 21.72 12.06 -5.16
N LEU A 386 21.75 10.73 -5.23
CA LEU A 386 22.20 9.88 -4.11
C LEU A 386 23.65 10.18 -3.70
N VAL A 387 24.52 10.50 -4.66
CA VAL A 387 25.90 10.89 -4.39
C VAL A 387 25.98 12.31 -3.81
N LEU A 388 25.26 13.27 -4.39
CA LEU A 388 25.32 14.68 -4.02
C LEU A 388 24.89 14.93 -2.57
N TYR A 389 23.77 14.35 -2.15
CA TYR A 389 23.21 14.61 -0.83
C TYR A 389 23.83 13.81 0.30
N GLN A 390 24.89 13.04 0.00
CA GLN A 390 25.63 12.25 0.99
C GLN A 390 24.66 11.54 1.93
N THR A 391 23.76 10.73 1.37
CA THR A 391 22.86 9.85 2.13
C THR A 391 23.69 8.76 2.81
N HIS A 392 24.58 9.20 3.69
CA HIS A 392 25.45 8.39 4.47
C HIS A 392 24.66 7.89 5.67
N ALA A 393 24.96 6.66 6.07
CA ALA A 393 24.59 6.16 7.36
C ALA A 393 25.15 7.11 8.44
N ILE A 394 24.33 8.08 8.87
CA ILE A 394 24.46 8.70 10.20
C ILE A 394 24.58 7.56 11.18
#